data_AF-A0A3D6DRB2-F1
#
_entry.id   AF-A0A3D6DRB2-F1
#
_cell.length_a   1.000
_cell.length_b   1.000
_cell.length_c   1.000
_cell.angle_alpha   90.00
_cell.angle_beta   90.00
_cell.angle_gamma   90.00
#
_symmetry.space_group_name_H-M   'P 1'
#
loop_
_entity.id
_entity.type
_entity.pdbx_description
1 polymer ?
#
loop_
_entity_poly.entity_id
_entity_poly.type
_entity_poly.pdbx_seq_one_letter_code
_entity_poly.pdbx_strand_id
1 'polypeptide(L)'
;MTQGLRELTSQELNVALESVLLPRFAAVLGKREAGHCMRVTDLDRDLMVRLCGGLRSLVPGATVVVLADEALRQSAPNIAVSSTKLVELRNPLPNDELRTPLLVFVPNDLRASAEDSFGVATFEEISIDGAYGDLVSRLLASVPAPIKGAVEVLLEDLQSEGRAWRFADEASVARFLLTAQLNDFDAQAIGAALFELGLVPDFELLSVPDRAPARVARNRECVERVTWSARSERARVLELGLLDPAYCRQMGDFFSRVGLADPREWTHQIVKDRANWPLAFNRWVFADGGISPDAIYIGDVELPDLPLVKADETDPRLTDLIGHRVLPISRTGQKKFSVSFRVEPQPSKVEGLSRFVAEVVSRDNGPTGLRRRKAAWTRATDAATVAFSSIGKIDWEEGWHFVRVYAETKDGDRVALLNEAGESLSRV
;
A
#
# COMPACT_ATOMS: atom_id res chain seq x y z
N MET A 1 -16.02 8.42 0.32
CA MET A 1 -15.84 9.57 1.21
C MET A 1 -17.18 10.22 1.49
N THR A 2 -17.60 10.27 2.75
CA THR A 2 -18.79 11.04 3.19
C THR A 2 -18.40 12.41 3.74
N GLN A 3 -17.19 12.52 4.31
CA GLN A 3 -16.55 13.77 4.70
C GLN A 3 -15.44 14.14 3.71
N GLY A 4 -15.02 15.40 3.66
CA GLY A 4 -13.85 15.80 2.86
C GLY A 4 -12.56 15.38 3.57
N LEU A 5 -11.45 15.28 2.84
CA LEU A 5 -10.14 15.03 3.44
C LEU A 5 -9.63 16.31 4.12
N ARG A 6 -9.16 16.22 5.37
CA ARG A 6 -8.39 17.29 6.00
C ARG A 6 -6.96 17.23 5.47
N GLU A 7 -6.60 18.21 4.65
CA GLU A 7 -5.28 18.27 4.04
C GLU A 7 -4.21 18.70 5.05
N LEU A 8 -3.02 18.10 4.90
CA LEU A 8 -1.84 18.44 5.69
C LEU A 8 -1.32 19.83 5.32
N THR A 9 -1.19 20.70 6.31
CA THR A 9 -0.57 22.02 6.13
C THR A 9 0.95 21.98 6.31
N SER A 10 1.67 22.93 5.71
CA SER A 10 3.12 23.06 5.90
C SER A 10 3.50 23.28 7.39
N GLN A 11 2.65 23.98 8.14
CA GLN A 11 2.86 24.21 9.57
C GLN A 11 2.82 22.89 10.36
N GLU A 12 1.88 22.00 10.06
CA GLU A 12 1.78 20.70 10.72
C GLU A 12 2.94 19.77 10.37
N LEU A 13 3.39 19.80 9.11
CA LEU A 13 4.61 19.09 8.72
C LEU A 13 5.84 19.61 9.51
N ASN A 14 5.97 20.92 9.65
CA ASN A 14 7.04 21.54 10.44
C ASN A 14 6.95 21.17 11.92
N VAL A 15 5.74 21.05 12.50
CA VAL A 15 5.55 20.56 13.88
C VAL A 15 6.00 19.11 14.02
N ALA A 16 5.63 18.26 13.06
CA ALA A 16 6.02 16.85 13.06
C ALA A 16 7.54 16.68 12.96
N LEU A 17 8.20 17.40 12.05
CA LEU A 17 9.65 17.37 11.87
C LEU A 17 10.40 17.94 13.09
N GLU A 18 9.91 19.03 13.68
CA GLU A 18 10.48 19.59 14.92
C GLU A 18 10.52 18.53 16.03
N SER A 19 9.48 17.68 16.14
CA SER A 19 9.40 16.63 17.17
C SER A 19 10.49 15.56 17.07
N VAL A 20 11.18 15.48 15.92
CA VAL A 20 12.30 14.58 15.65
C VAL A 20 13.63 15.31 15.71
N LEU A 21 13.73 16.46 15.04
CA LEU A 21 14.98 17.22 14.90
C LEU A 21 15.40 17.93 16.19
N LEU A 22 14.44 18.47 16.96
CA LEU A 22 14.74 19.22 18.17
C LEU A 22 15.52 18.40 19.21
N PRO A 23 15.08 17.18 19.62
CA PRO A 23 15.84 16.38 20.57
C PRO A 23 17.20 15.93 20.01
N ARG A 24 17.28 15.64 18.71
CA ARG A 24 18.55 15.27 18.03
C ARG A 24 19.56 16.42 18.12
N PHE A 25 19.17 17.63 17.76
CA PHE A 25 20.02 18.80 17.82
C PHE A 25 20.38 19.19 19.26
N ALA A 26 19.43 19.11 20.20
CA ALA A 26 19.71 19.36 21.61
C ALA A 26 20.78 18.39 22.16
N ALA A 27 20.71 17.10 21.79
CA ALA A 27 21.69 16.10 22.20
C ALA A 27 23.08 16.33 21.59
N VAL A 28 23.16 16.81 20.34
CA VAL A 28 24.42 17.19 19.70
C VAL A 28 24.99 18.43 20.38
N LEU A 29 24.19 19.48 20.51
CA LEU A 29 24.59 20.78 21.04
C LEU A 29 25.03 20.69 22.51
N GLY A 30 24.33 19.88 23.32
CA GLY A 30 24.66 19.66 24.73
C GLY A 30 25.99 18.94 24.96
N LYS A 31 26.60 18.35 23.93
CA LYS A 31 27.93 17.69 24.00
C LYS A 31 29.07 18.58 23.49
N ARG A 32 28.78 19.80 23.02
CA ARG A 32 29.80 20.69 22.44
C ARG A 32 30.39 21.61 23.50
N GLU A 33 31.67 21.91 23.32
CA GLU A 33 32.45 22.77 24.20
C GLU A 33 32.52 24.21 23.67
N ALA A 34 32.98 25.12 24.53
CA ALA A 34 33.19 26.52 24.17
C ALA A 34 34.08 26.65 22.92
N GLY A 35 33.74 27.60 22.04
CA GLY A 35 34.40 27.85 20.76
C GLY A 35 33.91 26.98 19.60
N HIS A 36 33.13 25.93 19.86
CA HIS A 36 32.63 25.06 18.81
C HIS A 36 31.53 25.73 17.99
N CYS A 37 31.66 25.69 16.65
CA CYS A 37 30.75 26.34 15.71
C CYS A 37 30.11 25.29 14.79
N MET A 38 28.78 25.32 14.67
CA MET A 38 27.97 24.38 13.89
C MET A 38 26.99 25.12 12.99
N ARG A 39 26.70 24.54 11.83
CA ARG A 39 25.67 25.03 10.93
C ARG A 39 24.68 23.93 10.56
N VAL A 40 23.45 24.33 10.25
CA VAL A 40 22.39 23.48 9.71
C VAL A 40 21.82 24.18 8.47
N THR A 41 21.81 23.50 7.33
CA THR A 41 21.18 23.93 6.08
C THR A 41 19.95 23.08 5.74
N ASP A 42 19.33 23.32 4.58
CA ASP A 42 18.33 22.41 3.97
C ASP A 42 17.03 22.21 4.76
N LEU A 43 16.67 23.18 5.59
CA LEU A 43 15.38 23.24 6.28
C LEU A 43 14.53 24.41 5.77
N ASP A 44 13.22 24.25 5.87
CA ASP A 44 12.28 25.35 5.69
C ASP A 44 12.52 26.46 6.72
N ARG A 45 12.35 27.72 6.29
CA ARG A 45 12.65 28.90 7.12
C ARG A 45 11.81 28.92 8.41
N ASP A 46 10.53 28.54 8.33
CA ASP A 46 9.66 28.50 9.51
C ASP A 46 10.10 27.39 10.47
N LEU A 47 10.54 26.24 9.95
CA LEU A 47 11.10 25.17 10.77
C LEU A 47 12.41 25.60 11.46
N MET A 48 13.31 26.30 10.77
CA MET A 48 14.54 26.85 11.36
C MET A 48 14.23 27.78 12.53
N VAL A 49 13.25 28.68 12.38
CA VAL A 49 12.83 29.61 13.44
C VAL A 49 12.28 28.85 14.66
N ARG A 50 11.45 27.83 14.44
CA ARG A 50 10.86 27.02 15.52
C ARG A 50 11.95 26.23 16.27
N LEU A 51 12.84 25.56 15.54
CA LEU A 51 13.97 24.85 16.13
C LEU A 51 14.92 25.78 16.89
N CYS A 52 15.20 26.97 16.36
CA CYS A 52 16.02 27.96 17.05
C CYS A 52 15.40 28.36 18.40
N GLY A 53 14.09 28.61 18.44
CA GLY A 53 13.37 28.88 19.68
C GLY A 53 13.46 27.72 20.67
N GLY A 54 13.13 26.51 20.22
CA GLY A 54 13.19 25.30 21.04
C GLY A 54 14.58 25.01 21.61
N LEU A 55 15.63 25.14 20.79
CA LEU A 55 17.00 24.88 21.22
C LEU A 55 17.50 25.89 22.25
N ARG A 56 17.15 27.17 22.13
CA ARG A 56 17.49 28.18 23.15
C ARG A 56 16.85 27.89 24.49
N SER A 57 15.65 27.31 24.49
CA SER A 57 14.98 26.87 25.71
C SER A 57 15.60 25.60 26.30
N LEU A 58 15.95 24.61 25.46
CA LEU A 58 16.48 23.32 25.93
C LEU A 58 17.98 23.36 26.27
N VAL A 59 18.76 24.21 25.61
CA VAL A 59 20.22 24.31 25.77
C VAL A 59 20.61 25.78 25.95
N PRO A 60 20.28 26.40 27.10
CA PRO A 60 20.54 27.83 27.34
C PRO A 60 22.04 28.17 27.41
N GLY A 61 22.90 27.17 27.58
CA GLY A 61 24.36 27.31 27.56
C GLY A 61 24.98 27.45 26.17
N ALA A 62 24.19 27.43 25.10
CA ALA A 62 24.63 27.57 23.73
C ALA A 62 24.00 28.81 23.06
N THR A 63 24.73 29.40 22.12
CA THR A 63 24.22 30.47 21.26
C THR A 63 23.59 29.83 20.02
N VAL A 64 22.28 30.04 19.82
CA VAL A 64 21.56 29.54 18.64
C VAL A 64 20.90 30.68 17.91
N VAL A 65 21.18 30.80 16.61
CA VAL A 65 20.75 31.92 15.77
C VAL A 65 20.34 31.45 14.37
N VAL A 66 19.60 32.31 13.66
CA VAL A 66 19.23 32.09 12.25
C VAL A 66 19.90 33.18 11.41
N LEU A 67 20.64 32.80 10.38
CA LEU A 67 21.19 33.74 9.42
C LEU A 67 20.05 34.32 8.58
N ALA A 68 19.96 35.64 8.50
CA ALA A 68 18.76 36.31 8.04
C ALA A 68 19.04 37.54 7.19
N ASP A 69 18.20 37.74 6.17
CA ASP A 69 18.05 39.01 5.46
C ASP A 69 17.46 40.10 6.38
N GLU A 70 17.28 41.31 5.84
CA GLU A 70 16.67 42.41 6.60
C GLU A 70 15.22 42.13 7.00
N ALA A 71 14.45 41.43 6.17
CA ALA A 71 13.04 41.18 6.42
C ALA A 71 12.84 40.21 7.61
N LEU A 72 13.61 39.12 7.65
CA LEU A 72 13.57 38.18 8.78
C LEU A 72 14.16 38.79 10.06
N ARG A 73 15.15 39.68 9.93
CA ARG A 73 15.63 40.46 11.09
C ARG A 73 14.56 41.39 11.67
N GLN A 74 13.63 41.89 10.86
CA GLN A 74 12.51 42.70 11.35
C GLN A 74 11.42 41.85 12.02
N SER A 75 11.11 40.67 11.47
CA SER A 75 10.05 39.81 12.03
C SER A 75 10.51 39.01 13.26
N ALA A 76 11.80 38.65 13.35
CA ALA A 76 12.35 37.83 14.43
C ALA A 76 13.71 38.36 14.96
N PRO A 77 13.78 39.62 15.43
CA PRO A 77 15.05 40.30 15.76
C PRO A 77 15.87 39.62 16.85
N ASN A 78 15.23 38.84 17.73
CA ASN A 78 15.90 38.20 18.86
C ASN A 78 16.71 36.95 18.47
N ILE A 79 16.43 36.36 17.31
CA ILE A 79 17.08 35.11 16.84
C ILE A 79 17.81 35.31 15.50
N ALA A 80 17.44 36.32 14.73
CA ALA A 80 17.95 36.60 13.40
C ALA A 80 19.26 37.42 13.45
N VAL A 81 20.29 36.99 12.74
CA VAL A 81 21.60 37.67 12.68
C VAL A 81 22.04 37.93 11.24
N SER A 82 22.85 38.98 11.06
CA SER A 82 23.54 39.27 9.78
C SER A 82 24.83 38.45 9.65
N SER A 83 25.39 38.36 8.45
CA SER A 83 26.68 37.66 8.22
C SER A 83 27.82 38.27 9.04
N THR A 84 27.88 39.61 9.13
CA THR A 84 28.86 40.30 9.97
C THR A 84 28.70 39.95 11.45
N LYS A 85 27.45 39.89 11.95
CA LYS A 85 27.20 39.51 13.34
C LYS A 85 27.54 38.05 13.60
N LEU A 86 27.28 37.16 12.64
CA LEU A 86 27.66 35.75 12.74
C LEU A 86 29.18 35.58 12.86
N VAL A 87 29.97 36.33 12.07
CA VAL A 87 31.44 36.34 12.18
C VAL A 87 31.90 36.84 13.54
N GLU A 88 31.26 37.87 14.09
CA GLU A 88 31.54 38.34 15.45
C GLU A 88 31.26 37.28 16.52
N LEU A 89 30.15 36.55 16.38
CA LEU A 89 29.74 35.47 17.31
C LEU A 89 30.64 34.23 17.21
N ARG A 90 31.26 33.98 16.06
CA ARG A 90 32.23 32.90 15.85
C ARG A 90 33.56 33.18 16.55
N ASN A 91 34.02 34.44 16.50
CA ASN A 91 35.35 34.80 17.02
C ASN A 91 35.38 34.82 18.56
N PRO A 92 36.54 34.52 19.19
CA PRO A 92 36.74 34.71 20.62
C PRO A 92 36.41 36.14 21.07
N LEU A 93 36.18 36.30 22.37
CA LEU A 93 36.03 37.62 22.98
C LEU A 93 37.36 38.40 22.91
N PRO A 94 37.35 39.74 23.06
CA PRO A 94 38.58 40.55 22.98
C PRO A 94 39.67 40.20 24.03
N ASN A 95 39.32 39.43 25.06
CA ASN A 95 40.21 38.90 26.08
C ASN A 95 40.69 37.46 25.77
N ASP A 96 40.53 36.98 24.53
CA ASP A 96 40.84 35.63 24.06
C ASP A 96 40.03 34.48 24.68
N GLU A 97 38.96 34.79 25.42
CA GLU A 97 38.05 33.76 25.94
C GLU A 97 37.16 33.18 24.82
N LEU A 98 37.05 31.85 24.79
CA LEU A 98 36.15 31.15 23.89
C LEU A 98 34.69 31.41 24.27
N ARG A 99 33.86 31.70 23.27
CA ARG A 99 32.41 31.87 23.44
C ARG A 99 31.73 30.53 23.68
N THR A 100 30.47 30.55 24.11
CA THR A 100 29.64 29.35 24.18
C THR A 100 29.48 28.69 22.81
N PRO A 101 29.15 27.38 22.74
CA PRO A 101 28.91 26.70 21.47
C PRO A 101 27.90 27.47 20.61
N LEU A 102 28.21 27.65 19.34
CA LEU A 102 27.40 28.40 18.39
C LEU A 102 26.77 27.44 17.38
N LEU A 103 25.44 27.48 17.25
CA LEU A 103 24.72 26.83 16.16
C LEU A 103 23.98 27.88 15.33
N VAL A 104 24.19 27.85 14.01
CA VAL A 104 23.51 28.73 13.07
C VAL A 104 22.66 27.94 12.08
N PHE A 105 21.40 28.33 11.92
CA PHE A 105 20.58 27.90 10.79
C PHE A 105 20.84 28.81 9.60
N VAL A 106 21.11 28.23 8.44
CA VAL A 106 21.44 28.97 7.21
C VAL A 106 20.39 28.65 6.15
N PRO A 107 19.47 29.58 5.85
CA PRO A 107 18.45 29.39 4.81
C PRO A 107 19.09 29.23 3.42
N ASN A 108 18.61 28.26 2.65
CA ASN A 108 19.13 27.96 1.31
C ASN A 108 18.90 29.08 0.29
N ASP A 109 17.88 29.91 0.51
CA ASP A 109 17.51 31.02 -0.37
C ASP A 109 18.33 32.30 -0.11
N LEU A 110 19.17 32.30 0.93
CA LEU A 110 19.97 33.46 1.31
C LEU A 110 21.32 33.46 0.60
N ARG A 111 21.54 34.43 -0.30
CA ARG A 111 22.88 34.76 -0.81
C ARG A 111 23.53 35.77 0.14
N ALA A 112 24.57 35.37 0.84
CA ALA A 112 25.21 36.20 1.85
C ALA A 112 26.61 36.67 1.42
N SER A 113 26.95 37.92 1.73
CA SER A 113 28.34 38.38 1.62
C SER A 113 29.19 37.65 2.66
N ALA A 114 30.30 37.05 2.23
CA ALA A 114 31.26 36.26 3.03
C ALA A 114 30.85 34.82 3.38
N GLU A 115 30.18 34.10 2.47
CA GLU A 115 29.87 32.66 2.61
C GLU A 115 31.08 31.80 3.02
N ASP A 116 32.28 32.13 2.55
CA ASP A 116 33.53 31.44 2.95
C ASP A 116 33.82 31.52 4.46
N SER A 117 33.31 32.55 5.16
CA SER A 117 33.58 32.79 6.58
C SER A 117 32.70 31.97 7.52
N PHE A 118 31.64 31.35 7.01
CA PHE A 118 30.74 30.46 7.73
C PHE A 118 30.41 29.19 6.94
N GLY A 119 31.28 28.82 5.99
CA GLY A 119 31.24 27.55 5.28
C GLY A 119 31.81 26.40 6.11
N VAL A 120 31.83 25.20 5.53
CA VAL A 120 32.26 23.94 6.18
C VAL A 120 33.70 23.94 6.70
N ALA A 121 34.54 24.86 6.23
CA ALA A 121 35.90 25.05 6.75
C ALA A 121 35.94 25.69 8.15
N THR A 122 34.83 26.31 8.57
CA THR A 122 34.74 27.13 9.80
C THR A 122 33.60 26.67 10.73
N PHE A 123 32.59 25.98 10.20
CA PHE A 123 31.47 25.44 10.96
C PHE A 123 31.33 23.94 10.65
N GLU A 124 31.13 23.13 11.69
CA GLU A 124 30.72 21.73 11.55
C GLU A 124 29.31 21.68 10.91
N GLU A 125 29.15 20.93 9.83
CA GLU A 125 27.81 20.66 9.27
C GLU A 125 27.07 19.64 10.14
N ILE A 126 25.89 20.01 10.62
CA ILE A 126 24.99 19.10 11.31
C ILE A 126 23.94 18.61 10.32
N SER A 127 24.13 17.37 9.85
CA SER A 127 23.23 16.73 8.89
C SER A 127 21.82 16.54 9.45
N ILE A 128 20.84 16.79 8.58
CA ILE A 128 19.41 16.52 8.79
C ILE A 128 18.97 15.18 8.17
N ASP A 129 19.91 14.41 7.61
CA ASP A 129 19.63 13.16 6.93
C ASP A 129 18.91 12.18 7.87
N GLY A 130 17.95 11.44 7.30
CA GLY A 130 17.13 10.48 8.02
C GLY A 130 16.02 11.11 8.88
N ALA A 131 15.87 12.44 8.94
CA ALA A 131 14.81 13.07 9.72
C ALA A 131 13.40 12.63 9.28
N TYR A 132 13.20 12.47 7.97
CA TYR A 132 11.94 11.94 7.43
C TYR A 132 11.80 10.45 7.74
N GLY A 133 12.83 9.61 7.56
CA GLY A 133 12.80 8.20 7.98
C GLY A 133 12.50 7.99 9.47
N ASP A 134 13.07 8.79 10.36
CA ASP A 134 12.78 8.80 11.80
C ASP A 134 11.31 9.17 12.07
N LEU A 135 10.81 10.19 11.37
CA LEU A 135 9.40 10.59 11.46
C LEU A 135 8.46 9.49 10.94
N VAL A 136 8.77 8.87 9.80
CA VAL A 136 8.02 7.74 9.22
C VAL A 136 7.95 6.59 10.22
N SER A 137 9.08 6.22 10.83
CA SER A 137 9.14 5.15 11.84
C SER A 137 8.23 5.44 13.03
N ARG A 138 8.22 6.69 13.52
CA ARG A 138 7.33 7.14 14.61
C ARG A 138 5.86 7.10 14.20
N LEU A 139 5.53 7.51 12.97
CA LEU A 139 4.17 7.53 12.46
C LEU A 139 3.62 6.11 12.24
N LEU A 140 4.43 5.21 11.67
CA LEU A 140 4.07 3.78 11.50
C LEU A 140 3.79 3.10 12.85
N ALA A 141 4.54 3.46 13.90
CA ALA A 141 4.26 2.97 15.25
C ALA A 141 2.89 3.40 15.80
N SER A 142 2.31 4.50 15.28
CA SER A 142 0.99 5.00 15.67
C SER A 142 -0.17 4.47 14.83
N VAL A 143 0.11 3.74 13.74
CA VAL A 143 -0.92 3.17 12.87
C VAL A 143 -1.72 2.09 13.61
N PRO A 144 -3.07 2.12 13.56
CA PRO A 144 -3.90 1.10 14.21
C PRO A 144 -3.62 -0.33 13.72
N ALA A 145 -3.60 -1.28 14.65
CA ALA A 145 -3.28 -2.69 14.40
C ALA A 145 -4.07 -3.35 13.24
N PRO A 146 -5.39 -3.10 13.05
CA PRO A 146 -6.16 -3.75 11.98
C PRO A 146 -5.70 -3.42 10.55
N ILE A 147 -5.04 -2.27 10.36
CA ILE A 147 -4.61 -1.79 9.04
C ILE A 147 -3.09 -1.70 8.90
N LYS A 148 -2.36 -1.83 10.00
CA LYS A 148 -0.91 -1.63 10.07
C LYS A 148 -0.15 -2.51 9.07
N GLY A 149 -0.43 -3.82 9.04
CA GLY A 149 0.25 -4.74 8.13
C GLY A 149 0.02 -4.38 6.65
N ALA A 150 -1.20 -3.95 6.28
CA ALA A 150 -1.48 -3.53 4.91
C ALA A 150 -0.71 -2.25 4.53
N VAL A 151 -0.62 -1.28 5.46
CA VAL A 151 0.13 -0.02 5.26
C VAL A 151 1.64 -0.25 5.20
N GLU A 152 2.19 -1.14 6.04
CA GLU A 152 3.62 -1.48 5.99
C GLU A 152 3.98 -2.13 4.65
N VAL A 153 3.24 -3.18 4.26
CA VAL A 153 3.51 -3.91 3.01
C VAL A 153 3.38 -3.00 1.77
N LEU A 154 2.35 -2.15 1.71
CA LEU A 154 2.20 -1.26 0.54
C LEU A 154 3.32 -0.22 0.45
N LEU A 155 3.85 0.27 1.58
CA LEU A 155 4.94 1.24 1.58
C LEU A 155 6.27 0.57 1.25
N GLU A 156 6.53 -0.62 1.79
CA GLU A 156 7.68 -1.46 1.45
C GLU A 156 7.71 -1.75 -0.06
N ASP A 157 6.58 -2.11 -0.67
CA ASP A 157 6.47 -2.37 -2.10
C ASP A 157 6.78 -1.12 -2.95
N LEU A 158 6.35 0.05 -2.50
CA LEU A 158 6.63 1.32 -3.18
C LEU A 158 8.08 1.77 -3.03
N GLN A 159 8.79 1.33 -1.99
CA GLN A 159 10.18 1.73 -1.71
C GLN A 159 11.20 0.63 -2.05
N SER A 160 10.74 -0.54 -2.49
CA SER A 160 11.58 -1.69 -2.83
C SER A 160 12.68 -1.36 -3.85
N GLU A 161 13.92 -1.75 -3.54
CA GLU A 161 15.08 -1.51 -4.39
C GLU A 161 14.89 -2.04 -5.82
N GLY A 162 15.29 -1.25 -6.81
CA GLY A 162 15.14 -1.58 -8.24
C GLY A 162 13.72 -1.40 -8.80
N ARG A 163 12.70 -1.18 -7.95
CA ARG A 163 11.31 -0.86 -8.36
C ARG A 163 10.73 0.33 -7.60
N ALA A 164 11.58 1.12 -6.95
CA ALA A 164 11.18 2.24 -6.12
C ALA A 164 10.35 3.25 -6.92
N TRP A 165 9.17 3.56 -6.39
CA TRP A 165 8.28 4.54 -6.95
C TRP A 165 8.84 5.94 -6.69
N ARG A 166 9.14 6.68 -7.75
CA ARG A 166 9.83 7.98 -7.66
C ARG A 166 9.11 9.03 -6.80
N PHE A 167 7.81 8.87 -6.58
CA PHE A 167 6.99 9.80 -5.81
C PHE A 167 6.75 9.34 -4.35
N ALA A 168 7.30 8.18 -3.95
CA ALA A 168 7.22 7.63 -2.59
C ALA A 168 8.57 7.74 -1.83
N ASP A 169 9.23 8.89 -1.95
CA ASP A 169 10.37 9.23 -1.08
C ASP A 169 9.92 9.38 0.39
N GLU A 170 10.87 9.40 1.33
CA GLU A 170 10.57 9.46 2.76
C GLU A 170 9.72 10.68 3.13
N ALA A 171 9.94 11.82 2.46
CA ALA A 171 9.15 13.02 2.67
C ALA A 171 7.67 12.81 2.29
N SER A 172 7.41 12.17 1.16
CA SER A 172 6.05 11.87 0.70
C SER A 172 5.37 10.82 1.57
N VAL A 173 6.12 9.81 2.02
CA VAL A 173 5.60 8.81 2.96
C VAL A 173 5.26 9.46 4.30
N ALA A 174 6.10 10.37 4.81
CA ALA A 174 5.79 11.13 6.01
C ALA A 174 4.51 11.98 5.83
N ARG A 175 4.34 12.65 4.68
CA ARG A 175 3.13 13.43 4.38
C ARG A 175 1.88 12.56 4.26
N PHE A 176 1.98 11.40 3.61
CA PHE A 176 0.91 10.41 3.53
C PHE A 176 0.47 9.93 4.92
N LEU A 177 1.42 9.52 5.77
CA LEU A 177 1.13 9.02 7.12
C LEU A 177 0.61 10.13 8.04
N LEU A 178 1.15 11.36 7.95
CA LEU A 178 0.62 12.50 8.69
C LEU A 178 -0.80 12.83 8.25
N THR A 179 -1.09 12.83 6.95
CA THR A 179 -2.44 13.05 6.44
C THR A 179 -3.39 11.97 6.96
N ALA A 180 -2.97 10.71 6.99
CA ALA A 180 -3.75 9.64 7.60
C ALA A 180 -4.01 9.89 9.11
N GLN A 181 -2.97 10.24 9.87
CA GLN A 181 -3.08 10.53 11.30
C GLN A 181 -4.01 11.71 11.59
N LEU A 182 -3.93 12.78 10.81
CA LEU A 182 -4.76 13.98 10.93
C LEU A 182 -6.26 13.72 10.66
N ASN A 183 -6.56 12.59 10.02
CA ASN A 183 -7.91 12.13 9.72
C ASN A 183 -8.23 10.85 10.53
N ASP A 184 -7.63 10.70 11.72
CA ASP A 184 -7.87 9.61 12.67
C ASP A 184 -7.64 8.20 12.10
N PHE A 185 -6.77 8.08 11.10
CA PHE A 185 -6.55 6.85 10.34
C PHE A 185 -7.84 6.26 9.74
N ASP A 186 -8.81 7.10 9.37
CA ASP A 186 -9.99 6.67 8.64
C ASP A 186 -9.61 5.96 7.33
N ALA A 187 -10.23 4.81 7.07
CA ALA A 187 -9.91 3.96 5.93
C ALA A 187 -10.09 4.67 4.58
N GLN A 188 -11.12 5.53 4.45
CA GLN A 188 -11.36 6.29 3.22
C GLN A 188 -10.37 7.45 3.10
N ALA A 189 -9.98 8.07 4.22
CA ALA A 189 -8.96 9.12 4.25
C ALA A 189 -7.57 8.59 3.88
N ILE A 190 -7.18 7.41 4.33
CA ILE A 190 -5.93 6.75 3.90
C ILE A 190 -5.94 6.50 2.39
N GLY A 191 -7.05 5.95 1.89
CA GLY A 191 -7.27 5.77 0.47
C GLY A 191 -7.24 7.07 -0.33
N ALA A 192 -7.78 8.15 0.25
CA ALA A 192 -7.73 9.49 -0.35
C ALA A 192 -6.30 10.04 -0.38
N ALA A 193 -5.52 9.87 0.69
CA ALA A 193 -4.17 10.41 0.86
C ALA A 193 -3.13 9.81 -0.11
N LEU A 194 -3.48 8.79 -0.90
CA LEU A 194 -2.62 8.22 -1.95
C LEU A 194 -2.05 9.27 -2.93
N PHE A 195 -2.71 10.42 -3.10
CA PHE A 195 -2.18 11.52 -3.92
C PHE A 195 -0.82 12.06 -3.42
N GLU A 196 -0.55 11.99 -2.10
CA GLU A 196 0.75 12.39 -1.52
C GLU A 196 1.88 11.50 -2.07
N LEU A 197 1.56 10.25 -2.43
CA LEU A 197 2.47 9.29 -3.07
C LEU A 197 2.41 9.35 -4.60
N GLY A 198 1.72 10.35 -5.18
CA GLY A 198 1.51 10.47 -6.62
C GLY A 198 0.65 9.34 -7.21
N LEU A 199 -0.23 8.73 -6.42
CA LEU A 199 -1.14 7.67 -6.84
C LEU A 199 -2.59 8.17 -6.91
N VAL A 200 -3.42 7.52 -7.73
CA VAL A 200 -4.84 7.88 -7.82
C VAL A 200 -5.53 7.58 -6.49
N PRO A 201 -6.33 8.50 -5.92
CA PRO A 201 -7.10 8.23 -4.71
C PRO A 201 -7.99 6.99 -4.85
N ASP A 202 -8.03 6.15 -3.82
CA ASP A 202 -8.85 4.92 -3.78
C ASP A 202 -9.63 4.88 -2.47
N PHE A 203 -10.88 5.38 -2.47
CA PHE A 203 -11.66 5.48 -1.23
C PHE A 203 -12.09 4.13 -0.64
N GLU A 204 -11.86 3.03 -1.35
CA GLU A 204 -12.16 1.67 -0.91
C GLU A 204 -10.89 0.83 -0.72
N LEU A 205 -9.70 1.47 -0.69
CA LEU A 205 -8.40 0.83 -0.58
C LEU A 205 -8.34 -0.22 0.53
N LEU A 206 -8.82 0.15 1.72
CA LEU A 206 -8.78 -0.67 2.93
C LEU A 206 -10.13 -1.35 3.24
N SER A 207 -11.05 -1.42 2.27
CA SER A 207 -12.28 -2.22 2.41
C SER A 207 -11.95 -3.71 2.60
N VAL A 208 -10.87 -4.18 1.98
CA VAL A 208 -10.26 -5.51 2.17
C VAL A 208 -8.74 -5.29 2.30
N PRO A 209 -8.20 -5.08 3.53
CA PRO A 209 -6.81 -4.68 3.75
C PRO A 209 -5.76 -5.56 3.05
N ASP A 210 -5.97 -6.88 3.01
CA ASP A 210 -5.07 -7.83 2.36
C ASP A 210 -4.89 -7.58 0.85
N ARG A 211 -5.84 -6.89 0.21
CA ARG A 211 -5.78 -6.53 -1.21
C ARG A 211 -5.14 -5.17 -1.47
N ALA A 212 -4.93 -4.35 -0.43
CA ALA A 212 -4.41 -3.00 -0.61
C ALA A 212 -3.06 -2.97 -1.34
N PRO A 213 -2.06 -3.84 -1.06
CA PRO A 213 -0.80 -3.85 -1.80
C PRO A 213 -0.97 -4.09 -3.31
N ALA A 214 -1.78 -5.09 -3.69
CA ALA A 214 -2.07 -5.38 -5.10
C ALA A 214 -2.81 -4.23 -5.79
N ARG A 215 -3.75 -3.58 -5.09
CA ARG A 215 -4.45 -2.38 -5.59
C ARG A 215 -3.48 -1.23 -5.84
N VAL A 216 -2.56 -0.97 -4.90
CA VAL A 216 -1.52 0.06 -5.02
C VAL A 216 -0.57 -0.25 -6.18
N ALA A 217 -0.15 -1.50 -6.35
CA ALA A 217 0.72 -1.90 -7.46
C ALA A 217 0.10 -1.61 -8.83
N ARG A 218 -1.18 -1.97 -9.02
CA ARG A 218 -1.90 -1.68 -10.27
C ARG A 218 -2.16 -0.19 -10.48
N ASN A 219 -2.47 0.53 -9.40
CA ASN A 219 -2.62 1.98 -9.44
C ASN A 219 -1.33 2.65 -9.93
N ARG A 220 -0.19 2.24 -9.35
CA ARG A 220 1.15 2.67 -9.77
C ARG A 220 1.39 2.40 -11.26
N GLU A 221 1.12 1.17 -11.74
CA GLU A 221 1.26 0.83 -13.17
C GLU A 221 0.43 1.73 -14.08
N CYS A 222 -0.80 2.05 -13.66
CA CYS A 222 -1.69 2.92 -14.41
C CYS A 222 -1.16 4.35 -14.46
N VAL A 223 -0.73 4.89 -13.31
CA VAL A 223 -0.13 6.23 -13.21
C VAL A 223 1.15 6.32 -14.05
N GLU A 224 2.03 5.34 -13.92
CA GLU A 224 3.26 5.21 -14.71
C GLU A 224 2.96 5.28 -16.21
N ARG A 225 1.99 4.48 -16.68
CA ARG A 225 1.59 4.43 -18.08
C ARG A 225 1.07 5.78 -18.58
N VAL A 226 0.19 6.44 -17.83
CA VAL A 226 -0.36 7.75 -18.26
C VAL A 226 0.62 8.89 -18.09
N THR A 227 1.59 8.79 -17.18
CA THR A 227 2.57 9.86 -16.96
C THR A 227 3.59 9.90 -18.09
N TRP A 228 4.10 8.73 -18.52
CA TRP A 228 5.20 8.65 -19.49
C TRP A 228 4.80 8.31 -20.92
N SER A 229 3.50 8.13 -21.20
CA SER A 229 3.02 7.99 -22.57
C SER A 229 3.24 9.28 -23.38
N ALA A 230 3.71 9.15 -24.61
CA ALA A 230 3.90 10.29 -25.53
C ALA A 230 2.60 10.72 -26.24
N ARG A 231 1.48 10.04 -25.96
CA ARG A 231 0.19 10.33 -26.61
C ARG A 231 -0.49 11.55 -26.00
N SER A 232 -1.52 12.06 -26.69
CA SER A 232 -2.42 13.08 -26.15
C SER A 232 -3.17 12.56 -24.92
N GLU A 233 -3.59 13.44 -24.03
CA GLU A 233 -4.25 13.13 -22.76
C GLU A 233 -5.43 12.17 -22.94
N ARG A 234 -6.28 12.42 -23.94
CA ARG A 234 -7.41 11.55 -24.28
C ARG A 234 -6.98 10.17 -24.77
N ALA A 235 -5.88 10.08 -25.52
CA ALA A 235 -5.36 8.81 -26.01
C ALA A 235 -4.66 8.01 -24.91
N ARG A 236 -4.04 8.66 -23.90
CA ARG A 236 -3.47 7.99 -22.72
C ARG A 236 -4.53 7.25 -21.91
N VAL A 237 -5.75 7.77 -21.83
CA VAL A 237 -6.87 7.07 -21.17
C VAL A 237 -7.18 5.73 -21.84
N LEU A 238 -7.11 5.65 -23.17
CA LEU A 238 -7.37 4.41 -23.89
C LEU A 238 -6.31 3.34 -23.59
N GLU A 239 -5.12 3.72 -23.13
CA GLU A 239 -4.05 2.81 -22.74
C GLU A 239 -4.25 2.21 -21.34
N LEU A 240 -5.17 2.76 -20.56
CA LEU A 240 -5.53 2.22 -19.24
C LEU A 240 -6.33 0.91 -19.35
N GLY A 241 -6.95 0.64 -20.51
CA GLY A 241 -7.72 -0.57 -20.73
C GLY A 241 -9.01 -0.63 -19.92
N LEU A 242 -9.67 0.52 -19.70
CA LEU A 242 -10.95 0.55 -19.00
C LEU A 242 -12.10 0.05 -19.89
N LEU A 243 -13.08 -0.59 -19.26
CA LEU A 243 -14.19 -1.28 -19.92
C LEU A 243 -15.24 -0.32 -20.48
N ASP A 244 -15.59 0.74 -19.75
CA ASP A 244 -16.66 1.67 -20.13
C ASP A 244 -16.16 2.83 -21.01
N PRO A 245 -16.56 2.92 -22.29
CA PRO A 245 -16.18 4.02 -23.17
C PRO A 245 -16.67 5.39 -22.72
N ALA A 246 -17.79 5.48 -21.99
CA ALA A 246 -18.30 6.74 -21.46
C ALA A 246 -17.40 7.27 -20.33
N TYR A 247 -17.01 6.38 -19.42
CA TYR A 247 -16.04 6.69 -18.37
C TYR A 247 -14.68 7.10 -18.94
N CYS A 248 -14.20 6.41 -20.00
CA CYS A 248 -12.98 6.81 -20.71
C CYS A 248 -13.04 8.24 -21.27
N ARG A 249 -14.18 8.65 -21.84
CA ARG A 249 -14.36 10.04 -22.31
C ARG A 249 -14.30 11.03 -21.15
N GLN A 250 -14.98 10.73 -20.04
CA GLN A 250 -14.98 11.58 -18.85
C GLN A 250 -13.56 11.77 -18.27
N MET A 251 -12.79 10.68 -18.13
CA MET A 251 -11.39 10.79 -17.70
C MET A 251 -10.53 11.54 -18.72
N GLY A 252 -10.77 11.36 -20.01
CA GLY A 252 -10.02 12.06 -21.07
C GLY A 252 -10.24 13.57 -21.00
N ASP A 253 -11.47 14.00 -20.76
CA ASP A 253 -11.81 15.42 -20.58
C ASP A 253 -11.24 15.99 -19.27
N PHE A 254 -11.20 15.18 -18.20
CA PHE A 254 -10.51 15.54 -16.97
C PHE A 254 -9.01 15.73 -17.21
N PHE A 255 -8.32 14.76 -17.80
CA PHE A 255 -6.88 14.83 -18.09
C PHE A 255 -6.53 16.01 -19.01
N SER A 256 -7.33 16.27 -20.05
CA SER A 256 -7.13 17.45 -20.91
C SER A 256 -7.31 18.78 -20.18
N ARG A 257 -8.08 18.82 -19.09
CA ARG A 257 -8.31 20.04 -18.29
C ARG A 257 -7.19 20.29 -17.27
N VAL A 258 -6.72 19.23 -16.59
CA VAL A 258 -5.79 19.37 -15.46
C VAL A 258 -4.32 19.14 -15.84
N GLY A 259 -4.06 18.45 -16.96
CA GLY A 259 -2.72 18.04 -17.36
C GLY A 259 -2.20 16.83 -16.58
N LEU A 260 -1.20 16.14 -17.11
CA LEU A 260 -0.64 14.89 -16.55
C LEU A 260 0.87 14.97 -16.26
N ALA A 261 1.42 16.18 -16.17
CA ALA A 261 2.86 16.37 -16.03
C ALA A 261 3.38 15.90 -14.66
N ASP A 262 2.69 16.26 -13.58
CA ASP A 262 3.00 15.85 -12.22
C ASP A 262 1.85 15.00 -11.64
N PRO A 263 2.11 13.70 -11.38
CA PRO A 263 1.17 12.82 -10.69
C PRO A 263 0.61 13.36 -9.38
N ARG A 264 1.41 14.03 -8.54
CA ARG A 264 0.92 14.56 -7.26
C ARG A 264 -0.15 15.62 -7.48
N GLU A 265 0.02 16.48 -8.49
CA GLU A 265 -0.92 17.56 -8.79
C GLU A 265 -2.26 17.05 -9.34
N TRP A 266 -2.23 16.21 -10.38
CA TRP A 266 -3.50 15.78 -11.01
C TRP A 266 -4.28 14.79 -10.17
N THR A 267 -3.60 13.92 -9.41
CA THR A 267 -4.27 13.00 -8.48
C THR A 267 -4.86 13.75 -7.28
N HIS A 268 -4.23 14.85 -6.82
CA HIS A 268 -4.78 15.72 -5.78
C HIS A 268 -6.10 16.38 -6.21
N GLN A 269 -6.25 16.76 -7.48
CA GLN A 269 -7.51 17.31 -8.01
C GLN A 269 -8.71 16.36 -7.85
N ILE A 270 -8.47 15.05 -7.78
CA ILE A 270 -9.52 14.06 -7.54
C ILE A 270 -10.03 14.13 -6.10
N VAL A 271 -9.20 14.46 -5.11
CA VAL A 271 -9.64 14.59 -3.72
C VAL A 271 -10.23 15.97 -3.45
N LYS A 272 -9.56 17.01 -3.95
CA LYS A 272 -9.85 18.43 -3.68
C LYS A 272 -11.25 18.86 -4.13
N ASP A 273 -11.70 18.36 -5.29
CA ASP A 273 -13.02 18.67 -5.83
C ASP A 273 -13.92 17.43 -5.81
N ARG A 274 -15.04 17.53 -5.09
CA ARG A 274 -16.06 16.47 -4.99
C ARG A 274 -16.60 16.05 -6.34
N ALA A 275 -16.63 16.95 -7.33
CA ALA A 275 -17.07 16.62 -8.68
C ALA A 275 -16.17 15.59 -9.36
N ASN A 276 -14.91 15.47 -8.93
CA ASN A 276 -13.94 14.52 -9.47
C ASN A 276 -13.88 13.20 -8.69
N TRP A 277 -14.57 13.07 -7.55
CA TRP A 277 -14.60 11.82 -6.77
C TRP A 277 -15.03 10.57 -7.57
N PRO A 278 -15.97 10.66 -8.53
CA PRO A 278 -16.29 9.53 -9.40
C PRO A 278 -15.12 9.04 -10.26
N LEU A 279 -14.01 9.80 -10.36
CA LEU A 279 -12.80 9.44 -11.10
C LEU A 279 -11.77 8.67 -10.25
N ALA A 280 -12.03 8.50 -8.95
CA ALA A 280 -11.16 7.75 -8.04
C ALA A 280 -10.97 6.30 -8.49
N PHE A 281 -9.84 5.70 -8.09
CA PHE A 281 -9.37 4.40 -8.56
C PHE A 281 -10.34 3.25 -8.26
N ASN A 282 -11.09 3.31 -7.15
CA ASN A 282 -12.14 2.34 -6.85
C ASN A 282 -13.27 2.29 -7.89
N ARG A 283 -13.36 3.26 -8.80
CA ARG A 283 -14.33 3.29 -9.90
C ARG A 283 -13.77 2.76 -11.22
N TRP A 284 -12.50 2.42 -11.29
CA TRP A 284 -11.86 1.97 -12.51
C TRP A 284 -12.17 0.50 -12.76
N VAL A 285 -13.06 0.25 -13.71
CA VAL A 285 -13.40 -1.10 -14.18
C VAL A 285 -12.55 -1.40 -15.41
N PHE A 286 -11.62 -2.34 -15.30
CA PHE A 286 -10.73 -2.72 -16.39
C PHE A 286 -11.32 -3.83 -17.26
N ALA A 287 -11.03 -3.78 -18.56
CA ALA A 287 -11.48 -4.78 -19.54
C ALA A 287 -10.79 -6.15 -19.36
N ASP A 288 -9.60 -6.17 -18.76
CA ASP A 288 -8.86 -7.39 -18.41
C ASP A 288 -9.36 -8.04 -17.10
N GLY A 289 -10.29 -7.39 -16.39
CA GLY A 289 -10.77 -7.83 -15.07
C GLY A 289 -10.19 -7.03 -13.91
N GLY A 290 -9.09 -6.28 -14.09
CA GLY A 290 -8.55 -5.36 -13.09
C GLY A 290 -7.75 -6.02 -11.97
N ILE A 291 -8.22 -5.88 -10.72
CA ILE A 291 -7.71 -6.56 -9.51
C ILE A 291 -8.88 -7.41 -8.95
N SER A 292 -9.69 -7.97 -9.85
CA SER A 292 -10.93 -8.70 -9.50
C SER A 292 -10.56 -10.10 -8.96
N PRO A 293 -11.36 -10.66 -8.05
CA PRO A 293 -10.90 -11.61 -7.04
C PRO A 293 -10.08 -12.77 -7.62
N ASP A 294 -8.92 -12.98 -7.01
CA ASP A 294 -8.06 -14.17 -7.10
C ASP A 294 -8.62 -15.35 -6.31
N ALA A 295 -9.86 -15.22 -5.82
CA ALA A 295 -10.51 -16.14 -4.94
C ALA A 295 -11.90 -16.53 -5.46
N ILE A 296 -12.26 -17.79 -5.26
CA ILE A 296 -13.53 -18.33 -5.68
C ILE A 296 -14.11 -19.21 -4.57
N TYR A 297 -15.40 -19.05 -4.29
CA TYR A 297 -16.15 -20.02 -3.49
C TYR A 297 -16.43 -21.26 -4.35
N ILE A 298 -16.23 -22.44 -3.78
CA ILE A 298 -16.67 -23.72 -4.35
C ILE A 298 -17.45 -24.44 -3.27
N GLY A 299 -18.76 -24.59 -3.49
CA GLY A 299 -19.69 -25.16 -2.52
C GLY A 299 -20.65 -26.16 -3.12
N ASP A 300 -21.57 -26.64 -2.31
CA ASP A 300 -22.64 -27.57 -2.71
C ASP A 300 -22.10 -28.78 -3.49
N VAL A 301 -20.99 -29.35 -3.00
CA VAL A 301 -20.32 -30.47 -3.67
C VAL A 301 -21.14 -31.73 -3.48
N GLU A 302 -21.75 -32.21 -4.56
CA GLU A 302 -22.63 -33.36 -4.57
C GLU A 302 -22.11 -34.49 -5.47
N LEU A 303 -22.43 -35.72 -5.10
CA LEU A 303 -22.11 -36.95 -5.84
C LEU A 303 -23.42 -37.60 -6.31
N PRO A 304 -24.13 -37.01 -7.28
CA PRO A 304 -25.50 -37.39 -7.61
C PRO A 304 -25.63 -38.84 -8.07
N ASP A 305 -24.60 -39.35 -8.75
CA ASP A 305 -24.59 -40.69 -9.34
C ASP A 305 -24.27 -41.80 -8.34
N LEU A 306 -23.75 -41.47 -7.14
CA LEU A 306 -23.38 -42.49 -6.16
C LEU A 306 -24.60 -42.87 -5.31
N PRO A 307 -24.86 -44.16 -5.07
CA PRO A 307 -25.96 -44.58 -4.20
C PRO A 307 -25.76 -44.05 -2.77
N LEU A 308 -26.82 -43.47 -2.20
CA LEU A 308 -26.91 -43.15 -0.79
C LEU A 308 -27.44 -44.37 -0.03
N VAL A 309 -26.74 -44.81 1.00
CA VAL A 309 -27.24 -45.89 1.86
C VAL A 309 -28.37 -45.34 2.72
N LYS A 310 -29.56 -45.93 2.57
CA LYS A 310 -30.78 -45.46 3.23
C LYS A 310 -30.92 -46.06 4.64
N ALA A 311 -31.77 -45.43 5.44
CA ALA A 311 -32.00 -45.85 6.83
C ALA A 311 -32.70 -47.23 6.97
N ASP A 312 -33.31 -47.73 5.90
CA ASP A 312 -33.97 -49.03 5.81
C ASP A 312 -33.07 -50.13 5.21
N GLU A 313 -31.75 -49.90 5.14
CA GLU A 313 -30.80 -50.88 4.63
C GLU A 313 -30.76 -52.17 5.49
N THR A 314 -30.73 -53.31 4.81
CA THR A 314 -30.80 -54.64 5.44
C THR A 314 -29.51 -55.46 5.23
N ASP A 315 -28.60 -55.03 4.36
CA ASP A 315 -27.28 -55.64 4.21
C ASP A 315 -26.36 -55.29 5.39
N PRO A 316 -25.92 -56.28 6.21
CA PRO A 316 -25.06 -56.04 7.37
C PRO A 316 -23.74 -55.32 7.05
N ARG A 317 -23.28 -55.36 5.78
CA ARG A 317 -22.04 -54.71 5.33
C ARG A 317 -22.20 -53.20 5.10
N LEU A 318 -23.43 -52.72 4.97
CA LEU A 318 -23.74 -51.32 4.68
C LEU A 318 -24.33 -50.59 5.88
N THR A 319 -24.66 -51.30 6.97
CA THR A 319 -25.25 -50.74 8.19
C THR A 319 -24.43 -49.57 8.76
N ASP A 320 -23.10 -49.69 8.77
CA ASP A 320 -22.20 -48.63 9.27
C ASP A 320 -22.01 -47.47 8.28
N LEU A 321 -22.60 -47.56 7.09
CA LEU A 321 -22.51 -46.57 6.02
C LEU A 321 -23.84 -45.84 5.77
N ILE A 322 -24.86 -46.06 6.60
CA ILE A 322 -26.15 -45.36 6.52
C ILE A 322 -25.93 -43.84 6.52
N GLY A 323 -26.58 -43.15 5.58
CA GLY A 323 -26.42 -41.70 5.40
C GLY A 323 -25.20 -41.29 4.57
N HIS A 324 -24.34 -42.22 4.17
CA HIS A 324 -23.18 -41.96 3.33
C HIS A 324 -23.38 -42.46 1.89
N ARG A 325 -22.66 -41.83 0.96
CA ARG A 325 -22.59 -42.25 -0.45
C ARG A 325 -21.54 -43.35 -0.56
N VAL A 326 -21.87 -44.45 -1.23
CA VAL A 326 -20.94 -45.57 -1.44
C VAL A 326 -20.62 -45.75 -2.91
N LEU A 327 -19.38 -46.16 -3.21
CA LEU A 327 -18.96 -46.53 -4.56
C LEU A 327 -18.75 -48.06 -4.62
N PRO A 328 -19.70 -48.83 -5.17
CA PRO A 328 -19.55 -50.28 -5.29
C PRO A 328 -18.49 -50.64 -6.34
N ILE A 329 -17.34 -51.14 -5.90
CA ILE A 329 -16.24 -51.58 -6.76
C ILE A 329 -16.44 -53.06 -7.08
N SER A 330 -17.00 -53.37 -8.24
CA SER A 330 -17.11 -54.74 -8.74
C SER A 330 -16.91 -54.79 -10.26
N ARG A 331 -16.64 -55.98 -10.84
CA ARG A 331 -16.48 -56.13 -12.30
C ARG A 331 -17.72 -55.71 -13.11
N THR A 332 -18.90 -55.76 -12.50
CA THR A 332 -20.19 -55.28 -13.04
C THR A 332 -20.64 -53.95 -12.42
N GLY A 333 -19.82 -53.37 -11.55
CA GLY A 333 -20.11 -52.18 -10.76
C GLY A 333 -20.11 -50.90 -11.59
N GLN A 334 -20.32 -49.79 -10.88
CA GLN A 334 -20.44 -48.48 -11.49
C GLN A 334 -19.14 -48.11 -12.25
N LYS A 335 -19.27 -47.75 -13.53
CA LYS A 335 -18.13 -47.44 -14.41
C LYS A 335 -17.80 -45.95 -14.49
N LYS A 336 -18.69 -45.11 -13.97
CA LYS A 336 -18.58 -43.66 -13.95
C LYS A 336 -19.41 -43.07 -12.81
N PHE A 337 -18.96 -41.95 -12.27
CA PHE A 337 -19.74 -41.09 -11.38
C PHE A 337 -19.42 -39.63 -11.69
N SER A 338 -20.27 -38.72 -11.22
CA SER A 338 -20.11 -37.29 -11.43
C SER A 338 -20.03 -36.55 -10.11
N VAL A 339 -19.39 -35.38 -10.17
CA VAL A 339 -19.28 -34.41 -9.08
C VAL A 339 -19.94 -33.12 -9.57
N SER A 340 -21.02 -32.69 -8.92
CA SER A 340 -21.60 -31.36 -9.12
C SER A 340 -21.13 -30.42 -8.01
N PHE A 341 -20.96 -29.15 -8.36
CA PHE A 341 -20.59 -28.09 -7.41
C PHE A 341 -21.09 -26.73 -7.89
N ARG A 342 -21.30 -25.83 -6.95
CA ARG A 342 -21.62 -24.42 -7.17
C ARG A 342 -20.37 -23.55 -7.01
N VAL A 343 -20.31 -22.43 -7.73
CA VAL A 343 -19.22 -21.46 -7.67
C VAL A 343 -19.74 -20.04 -7.54
N GLU A 344 -19.02 -19.22 -6.76
CA GLU A 344 -19.32 -17.81 -6.61
C GLU A 344 -18.01 -17.01 -6.41
N PRO A 345 -17.73 -15.97 -7.22
CA PRO A 345 -18.50 -15.46 -8.35
C PRO A 345 -18.43 -16.38 -9.58
N GLN A 346 -19.17 -16.01 -10.64
CA GLN A 346 -19.12 -16.71 -11.93
C GLN A 346 -17.67 -16.81 -12.45
N PRO A 347 -17.22 -17.95 -13.03
CA PRO A 347 -15.81 -18.16 -13.39
C PRO A 347 -15.21 -17.13 -14.33
N SER A 348 -16.00 -16.55 -15.24
CA SER A 348 -15.53 -15.47 -16.14
C SER A 348 -15.22 -14.15 -15.42
N LYS A 349 -15.54 -14.04 -14.13
CA LYS A 349 -15.28 -12.88 -13.28
C LYS A 349 -14.10 -13.11 -12.32
N VAL A 350 -13.48 -14.29 -12.35
CA VAL A 350 -12.32 -14.66 -11.52
C VAL A 350 -11.08 -14.60 -12.39
N GLU A 351 -10.16 -13.70 -12.04
CA GLU A 351 -8.97 -13.45 -12.85
C GLU A 351 -7.96 -14.61 -12.71
N GLY A 352 -7.26 -14.92 -13.80
CA GLY A 352 -6.28 -16.02 -13.84
C GLY A 352 -6.89 -17.43 -13.79
N LEU A 353 -8.18 -17.58 -13.45
CA LEU A 353 -8.87 -18.86 -13.41
C LEU A 353 -8.93 -19.50 -14.80
N SER A 354 -8.19 -20.60 -14.96
CA SER A 354 -8.16 -21.35 -16.22
C SER A 354 -9.06 -22.58 -16.16
N ARG A 355 -9.06 -23.29 -15.03
CA ARG A 355 -9.76 -24.57 -14.90
C ARG A 355 -10.10 -24.90 -13.45
N PHE A 356 -11.09 -25.76 -13.30
CA PHE A 356 -11.38 -26.49 -12.08
C PHE A 356 -10.81 -27.89 -12.16
N VAL A 357 -10.43 -28.43 -11.02
CA VAL A 357 -9.95 -29.79 -10.88
C VAL A 357 -10.78 -30.48 -9.82
N ALA A 358 -11.31 -31.65 -10.16
CA ALA A 358 -11.83 -32.61 -9.19
C ALA A 358 -10.83 -33.77 -9.10
N GLU A 359 -10.47 -34.16 -7.88
CA GLU A 359 -9.63 -35.33 -7.64
C GLU A 359 -10.16 -36.17 -6.47
N VAL A 360 -9.95 -37.48 -6.57
CA VAL A 360 -10.31 -38.41 -5.51
C VAL A 360 -9.10 -38.69 -4.64
N VAL A 361 -9.26 -38.52 -3.34
CA VAL A 361 -8.23 -38.65 -2.33
C VAL A 361 -8.66 -39.73 -1.34
N SER A 362 -7.83 -40.76 -1.18
CA SER A 362 -7.96 -41.73 -0.08
C SER A 362 -7.62 -41.01 1.22
N ARG A 363 -8.43 -41.21 2.26
CA ARG A 363 -8.18 -40.63 3.59
C ARG A 363 -6.81 -41.04 4.12
N ASP A 364 -6.43 -42.29 3.86
CA ASP A 364 -5.30 -42.92 4.52
C ASP A 364 -4.03 -42.85 3.67
N ASN A 365 -4.15 -42.87 2.32
CA ASN A 365 -3.00 -42.92 1.39
C ASN A 365 -2.88 -41.72 0.45
N GLY A 366 -3.77 -40.73 0.54
CA GLY A 366 -3.69 -39.50 -0.25
C GLY A 366 -4.21 -39.65 -1.69
N PRO A 367 -3.70 -38.86 -2.66
CA PRO A 367 -4.28 -38.79 -4.01
C PRO A 367 -4.25 -40.13 -4.75
N THR A 368 -5.42 -40.61 -5.19
CA THR A 368 -5.57 -41.89 -5.92
C THR A 368 -5.07 -41.84 -7.38
N GLY A 369 -4.59 -40.67 -7.83
CA GLY A 369 -4.29 -40.40 -9.25
C GLY A 369 -5.54 -40.16 -10.11
N LEU A 370 -6.76 -40.41 -9.59
CA LEU A 370 -7.99 -40.15 -10.31
C LEU A 370 -8.32 -38.65 -10.26
N ARG A 371 -7.86 -37.92 -11.29
CA ARG A 371 -8.02 -36.47 -11.46
C ARG A 371 -8.74 -36.15 -12.78
N ARG A 372 -9.63 -35.14 -12.75
CA ARG A 372 -10.30 -34.59 -13.94
C ARG A 372 -10.28 -33.07 -13.91
N ARG A 373 -10.15 -32.47 -15.10
CA ARG A 373 -10.10 -31.01 -15.29
C ARG A 373 -11.35 -30.56 -16.05
N LYS A 374 -11.87 -29.39 -15.69
CA LYS A 374 -12.95 -28.70 -16.40
C LYS A 374 -12.53 -27.26 -16.64
N ALA A 375 -12.55 -26.82 -17.90
CA ALA A 375 -12.22 -25.45 -18.24
C ALA A 375 -13.18 -24.47 -17.53
N ALA A 376 -12.64 -23.30 -17.15
CA ALA A 376 -13.47 -22.17 -16.75
C ALA A 376 -14.45 -21.82 -17.90
N TRP A 377 -15.64 -21.34 -17.56
CA TRP A 377 -16.72 -21.12 -18.51
C TRP A 377 -17.24 -19.69 -18.48
N THR A 378 -17.80 -19.25 -19.61
CA THR A 378 -18.35 -17.89 -19.80
C THR A 378 -19.88 -17.83 -19.76
N ARG A 379 -20.54 -18.99 -19.83
CA ARG A 379 -22.01 -19.09 -19.72
C ARG A 379 -22.49 -18.62 -18.34
N ALA A 380 -23.66 -17.97 -18.30
CA ALA A 380 -24.28 -17.44 -17.09
C ALA A 380 -24.90 -18.55 -16.22
N THR A 381 -24.05 -19.42 -15.67
CA THR A 381 -24.41 -20.40 -14.65
C THR A 381 -23.32 -20.46 -13.60
N ASP A 382 -23.74 -20.62 -12.36
CA ASP A 382 -22.92 -20.80 -11.17
C ASP A 382 -22.69 -22.29 -10.84
N ALA A 383 -23.13 -23.22 -11.68
CA ALA A 383 -23.02 -24.66 -11.41
C ALA A 383 -22.25 -25.42 -12.50
N ALA A 384 -21.52 -26.44 -12.07
CA ALA A 384 -20.78 -27.31 -12.94
C ALA A 384 -20.76 -28.76 -12.48
N THR A 385 -20.75 -29.67 -13.46
CA THR A 385 -20.56 -31.10 -13.24
C THR A 385 -19.26 -31.59 -13.89
N VAL A 386 -18.50 -32.43 -13.19
CA VAL A 386 -17.30 -33.13 -13.68
C VAL A 386 -17.56 -34.64 -13.61
N ALA A 387 -17.42 -35.34 -14.73
CA ALA A 387 -17.61 -36.78 -14.79
C ALA A 387 -16.27 -37.53 -14.70
N PHE A 388 -16.20 -38.49 -13.79
CA PHE A 388 -15.15 -39.50 -13.73
C PHE A 388 -15.58 -40.74 -14.52
N SER A 389 -14.80 -41.08 -15.53
CA SER A 389 -14.99 -42.26 -16.37
C SER A 389 -13.83 -43.24 -16.20
N SER A 390 -14.05 -44.50 -16.55
CA SER A 390 -13.05 -45.57 -16.48
C SER A 390 -12.57 -45.87 -15.05
N ILE A 391 -13.43 -45.68 -14.05
CA ILE A 391 -13.08 -45.89 -12.64
C ILE A 391 -12.79 -47.36 -12.32
N GLY A 392 -13.27 -48.30 -13.12
CA GLY A 392 -12.95 -49.73 -12.99
C GLY A 392 -11.52 -50.11 -13.39
N LYS A 393 -10.71 -49.17 -13.87
CA LYS A 393 -9.26 -49.36 -14.11
C LYS A 393 -8.40 -48.90 -12.94
N ILE A 394 -9.00 -48.26 -11.95
CA ILE A 394 -8.32 -47.82 -10.73
C ILE A 394 -8.30 -49.02 -9.79
N ASP A 395 -7.12 -49.28 -9.23
CA ASP A 395 -7.00 -50.22 -8.13
C ASP A 395 -7.48 -49.49 -6.87
N TRP A 396 -8.72 -49.75 -6.49
CA TRP A 396 -9.36 -49.06 -5.38
C TRP A 396 -8.96 -49.71 -4.08
N GLU A 397 -8.54 -48.88 -3.14
CA GLU A 397 -8.38 -49.29 -1.76
C GLU A 397 -9.75 -49.28 -1.07
N GLU A 398 -9.97 -50.24 -0.18
CA GLU A 398 -11.14 -50.23 0.68
C GLU A 398 -10.96 -49.13 1.74
N GLY A 399 -11.94 -48.22 1.86
CA GLY A 399 -11.91 -47.17 2.88
C GLY A 399 -12.56 -45.86 2.46
N TRP A 400 -12.39 -44.86 3.32
CA TRP A 400 -12.96 -43.53 3.12
C TRP A 400 -12.20 -42.76 2.06
N HIS A 401 -12.96 -42.25 1.09
CA HIS A 401 -12.46 -41.41 0.02
C HIS A 401 -13.21 -40.09 0.02
N PHE A 402 -12.50 -39.02 -0.31
CA PHE A 402 -13.07 -37.68 -0.47
C PHE A 402 -12.84 -37.19 -1.89
N VAL A 403 -13.82 -36.44 -2.41
CA VAL A 403 -13.64 -35.66 -3.63
C VAL A 403 -13.23 -34.26 -3.23
N ARG A 404 -12.04 -33.85 -3.68
CA ARG A 404 -11.56 -32.48 -3.51
C ARG A 404 -11.74 -31.73 -4.83
N VAL A 405 -12.41 -30.59 -4.78
CA VAL A 405 -12.57 -29.67 -5.91
C VAL A 405 -11.80 -28.38 -5.63
N TYR A 406 -11.05 -27.89 -6.61
CA TYR A 406 -10.27 -26.66 -6.51
C TYR A 406 -10.10 -25.99 -7.87
N ALA A 407 -9.67 -24.73 -7.85
CA ALA A 407 -9.43 -23.92 -9.02
C ALA A 407 -7.92 -23.74 -9.29
N GLU A 408 -7.54 -23.72 -10.57
CA GLU A 408 -6.16 -23.57 -11.04
C GLU A 408 -6.02 -22.49 -12.13
N THR A 409 -4.85 -21.85 -12.14
CA THR A 409 -4.41 -20.96 -13.22
C THR A 409 -3.95 -21.74 -14.46
N LYS A 410 -3.55 -21.00 -15.50
CA LYS A 410 -2.96 -21.60 -16.71
C LYS A 410 -1.63 -22.32 -16.40
N ASP A 411 -0.88 -21.82 -15.44
CA ASP A 411 0.44 -22.33 -15.05
C ASP A 411 0.34 -23.45 -14.00
N GLY A 412 -0.85 -23.67 -13.44
CA GLY A 412 -1.15 -24.77 -12.52
C GLY A 412 -1.18 -24.36 -11.04
N ASP A 413 -1.05 -23.07 -10.75
CA ASP A 413 -1.15 -22.53 -9.40
C ASP A 413 -2.59 -22.55 -8.87
N ARG A 414 -2.74 -22.69 -7.55
CA ARG A 414 -4.05 -22.70 -6.90
C ARG A 414 -4.61 -21.29 -6.77
N VAL A 415 -5.83 -21.11 -7.28
CA VAL A 415 -6.68 -19.94 -7.02
C VAL A 415 -7.16 -20.02 -5.57
N ALA A 416 -7.22 -18.88 -4.86
CA ALA A 416 -7.65 -18.86 -3.47
C ALA A 416 -9.12 -19.32 -3.33
N LEU A 417 -9.47 -19.88 -2.17
CA LEU A 417 -10.84 -20.33 -1.89
C LEU A 417 -11.51 -19.43 -0.87
N LEU A 418 -12.78 -19.13 -1.11
CA LEU A 418 -13.64 -18.44 -0.14
C LEU A 418 -14.51 -19.46 0.61
N ASN A 419 -14.87 -19.14 1.85
CA ASN A 419 -15.93 -19.84 2.58
C ASN A 419 -17.32 -19.28 2.18
N GLU A 420 -18.39 -19.86 2.73
CA GLU A 420 -19.77 -19.44 2.43
C GLU A 420 -20.07 -18.00 2.88
N ALA A 421 -19.33 -17.49 3.88
CA ALA A 421 -19.40 -16.10 4.34
C ALA A 421 -18.58 -15.13 3.47
N GLY A 422 -17.87 -15.62 2.45
CA GLY A 422 -17.02 -14.81 1.57
C GLY A 422 -15.62 -14.51 2.14
N GLU A 423 -15.21 -15.18 3.22
CA GLU A 423 -13.89 -15.02 3.85
C GLU A 423 -12.88 -16.00 3.23
N SER A 424 -11.61 -15.60 3.16
CA SER A 424 -10.55 -16.45 2.61
C SER A 424 -10.29 -17.66 3.52
N LEU A 425 -10.29 -18.85 2.92
CA LEU A 425 -9.82 -20.06 3.60
C LEU A 425 -8.28 -20.02 3.59
N SER A 426 -7.67 -19.72 4.74
CA SER A 426 -6.22 -19.76 4.90
C SER A 426 -5.67 -21.14 4.52
N ARG A 427 -4.58 -21.13 3.73
CA ARG A 427 -3.89 -22.34 3.30
C ARG A 427 -3.32 -23.05 4.54
N VAL A 428 -3.78 -24.27 4.83
CA VAL A 428 -3.06 -25.23 5.68
C VAL A 428 -2.04 -25.96 4.84
#